data_AF-A0A928KPX9-F1
#
_entry.id   AF-A0A928KPX9-F1
#
_cell.length_a   1.000
_cell.length_b   1.000
_cell.length_c   1.000
_cell.angle_alpha   90.00
_cell.angle_beta   90.00
_cell.angle_gamma   90.00
#
_symmetry.space_group_name_H-M   'P 1'
#
loop_
_entity.id
_entity.type
_entity.pdbx_description
1 polymer ?
#
loop_
_entity_poly.entity_id
_entity_poly.type
_entity_poly.pdbx_seq_one_letter_code
_entity_poly.pdbx_strand_id
1 'polypeptide(L)'
;MENKNIKTINTIGKVGRIISMILIVLMILAGVATLGGTVFAGTLPKEDINVTVNGTADISTDGNLFNDFKKLIKVAQEDGEIEADIIGGSNEFVIASVGEDELLDNATVSETEKGYKVDFNSSKFTVSLGRIIYGLAATLAYVVCIIVTLFMLRYLFKSLEKCETPFCDDVIGRMKNFGFSLIPFVVLKGITDSAWGSMFSKNFNFDFNIDLTVVFGILIIFMLAMIFSYGAELQKQSDETL
;
A
#
# COMPACT_ATOMS: atom_id res chain seq x y z
N MET A 1 -45.66 -14.89 3.71
CA MET A 1 -44.49 -15.17 4.58
C MET A 1 -43.27 -14.62 3.88
N GLU A 2 -42.61 -13.62 4.46
CA GLU A 2 -41.42 -13.00 3.88
C GLU A 2 -40.29 -14.04 3.79
N ASN A 3 -39.74 -14.24 2.59
CA ASN A 3 -38.77 -15.29 2.29
C ASN A 3 -37.49 -15.13 3.16
N LYS A 4 -37.05 -16.21 3.82
CA LYS A 4 -35.84 -16.22 4.68
C LYS A 4 -34.60 -15.69 3.95
N ASN A 5 -34.49 -15.94 2.64
CA ASN A 5 -33.37 -15.48 1.83
C ASN A 5 -33.38 -13.96 1.65
N ILE A 6 -34.55 -13.36 1.46
CA ILE A 6 -34.71 -11.90 1.32
C ILE A 6 -34.38 -11.18 2.62
N LYS A 7 -34.84 -11.70 3.77
CA LYS A 7 -34.45 -11.15 5.08
C LYS A 7 -32.94 -11.17 5.32
N THR A 8 -32.26 -12.23 4.86
CA THR A 8 -30.81 -12.34 4.97
C THR A 8 -30.10 -11.29 4.11
N ILE A 9 -30.52 -11.10 2.86
CA ILE A 9 -30.01 -10.06 1.96
C ILE A 9 -30.22 -8.67 2.57
N ASN A 10 -31.42 -8.39 3.08
CA ASN A 10 -31.73 -7.08 3.69
C ASN A 10 -30.87 -6.82 4.93
N THR A 11 -30.59 -7.86 5.72
CA THR A 11 -29.67 -7.78 6.87
C THR A 11 -28.25 -7.47 6.43
N ILE A 12 -27.75 -8.13 5.37
CA ILE A 12 -26.44 -7.86 4.78
C ILE A 12 -26.39 -6.42 4.26
N GLY A 13 -27.43 -5.93 3.57
CA GLY A 13 -27.53 -4.54 3.12
C GLY A 13 -27.46 -3.56 4.29
N LYS A 14 -28.17 -3.81 5.39
CA LYS A 14 -28.14 -2.96 6.58
C LYS A 14 -26.75 -2.92 7.23
N VAL A 15 -26.13 -4.09 7.43
CA VAL A 15 -24.80 -4.21 8.03
C VAL A 15 -23.75 -3.56 7.13
N GLY A 16 -23.76 -3.88 5.83
CA GLY A 16 -22.85 -3.31 4.83
C GLY A 16 -22.95 -1.79 4.78
N ARG A 17 -24.15 -1.22 4.80
CA ARG A 17 -24.35 0.25 4.83
C ARG A 17 -23.70 0.90 6.05
N ILE A 18 -23.80 0.28 7.22
CA ILE A 18 -23.20 0.79 8.46
C ILE A 18 -21.67 0.71 8.38
N ILE A 19 -21.13 -0.43 7.95
CA ILE A 19 -19.69 -0.62 7.78
C ILE A 19 -19.12 0.40 6.77
N SER A 20 -19.76 0.57 5.61
CA SER A 20 -19.32 1.57 4.63
C SER A 20 -19.35 3.00 5.20
N MET A 21 -20.33 3.33 6.05
CA MET A 21 -20.39 4.65 6.70
C MET A 21 -19.20 4.88 7.64
N ILE A 22 -18.84 3.87 8.44
CA ILE A 22 -17.68 3.94 9.34
C ILE A 22 -16.40 4.11 8.54
N LEU A 23 -16.22 3.32 7.47
CA LEU A 23 -15.04 3.43 6.60
C LEU A 23 -14.94 4.81 5.93
N ILE A 24 -16.04 5.39 5.46
CA ILE A 24 -16.04 6.75 4.89
C ILE A 24 -15.55 7.77 5.91
N VAL A 25 -16.02 7.71 7.16
CA VAL A 25 -15.57 8.65 8.21
C VAL A 25 -14.07 8.52 8.46
N LEU A 26 -13.55 7.29 8.56
CA LEU A 26 -12.11 7.05 8.71
C LEU A 26 -11.30 7.60 7.52
N MET A 27 -11.78 7.40 6.30
CA MET A 27 -11.12 7.90 5.09
C MET A 27 -11.16 9.42 5.00
N ILE A 28 -12.22 10.08 5.48
CA ILE A 28 -12.26 11.55 5.56
C ILE A 28 -11.20 12.07 6.54
N LEU A 29 -11.06 11.44 7.71
CA LEU A 29 -10.02 11.80 8.69
C LEU A 29 -8.62 11.63 8.10
N ALA A 30 -8.37 10.51 7.41
CA ALA A 30 -7.12 10.28 6.69
C ALA A 30 -6.88 11.34 5.60
N GLY A 31 -7.92 11.69 4.82
CA GLY A 31 -7.83 12.71 3.78
C GLY A 31 -7.49 14.10 4.32
N VAL A 32 -8.08 14.49 5.45
CA VAL A 32 -7.75 15.76 6.12
C VAL A 32 -6.31 15.77 6.62
N ALA A 33 -5.84 14.66 7.21
CA ALA A 33 -4.45 14.52 7.64
C ALA A 33 -3.47 14.63 6.47
N THR A 34 -3.73 13.94 5.36
CA THR A 34 -2.90 14.01 4.14
C THR A 34 -2.91 15.40 3.52
N LEU A 35 -4.06 16.07 3.49
CA LEU A 35 -4.16 17.45 3.01
C LEU A 35 -3.31 18.39 3.87
N GLY A 36 -3.42 18.29 5.20
CA GLY A 36 -2.59 19.05 6.13
C GLY A 36 -1.09 18.80 5.94
N GLY A 37 -0.70 17.53 5.77
CA GLY A 37 0.68 17.14 5.46
C GLY A 37 1.17 17.73 4.13
N THR A 38 0.33 17.75 3.10
CA THR A 38 0.67 18.31 1.78
C THR A 38 0.91 19.82 1.87
N VAL A 39 0.03 20.55 2.56
CA VAL A 39 0.15 21.99 2.76
C VAL A 39 1.40 22.30 3.59
N PHE A 40 1.62 21.57 4.68
CA PHE A 40 2.81 21.74 5.52
C PHE A 40 4.11 21.50 4.72
N ALA A 41 4.19 20.41 3.96
CA ALA A 41 5.33 20.13 3.09
C ALA A 41 5.55 21.25 2.07
N GLY A 42 4.48 21.86 1.53
CA GLY A 42 4.59 23.00 0.62
C GLY A 42 5.11 24.30 1.26
N THR A 43 5.06 24.43 2.59
CA THR A 43 5.61 25.60 3.31
C THR A 43 7.09 25.46 3.66
N LEU A 44 7.66 24.26 3.54
CA LEU A 44 9.08 24.04 3.79
C LEU A 44 9.91 24.67 2.67
N PRO A 45 11.10 25.22 3.00
CA PRO A 45 12.02 25.69 1.96
C PRO A 45 12.35 24.52 1.04
N LYS A 46 12.55 24.80 -0.26
CA LYS A 46 12.87 23.80 -1.30
C LYS A 46 14.28 23.23 -1.16
N GLU A 47 14.76 23.10 0.06
CA GLU A 47 16.00 22.45 0.40
C GLU A 47 15.75 20.95 0.43
N ASP A 48 16.77 20.24 -0.01
CA ASP A 48 16.80 18.80 -0.06
C ASP A 48 16.92 18.23 1.36
N ILE A 49 16.00 17.33 1.73
CA ILE A 49 16.01 16.72 3.06
C ILE A 49 17.03 15.61 3.04
N ASN A 50 18.09 15.77 3.83
CA ASN A 50 19.07 14.71 4.08
C ASN A 50 18.52 13.77 5.14
N VAL A 51 18.18 12.55 4.74
CA VAL A 51 17.73 11.50 5.64
C VAL A 51 18.92 10.59 5.92
N THR A 52 19.17 10.35 7.21
CA THR A 52 20.14 9.38 7.70
C THR A 52 19.41 8.39 8.60
N VAL A 53 19.57 7.11 8.32
CA VAL A 53 19.01 6.00 9.07
C VAL A 53 20.14 5.30 9.81
N ASN A 54 20.08 5.34 11.14
CA ASN A 54 21.00 4.63 12.02
C ASN A 54 20.26 3.47 12.66
N GLY A 55 20.85 2.28 12.63
CA GLY A 55 20.25 1.07 13.18
C GLY A 55 21.26 0.23 13.95
N THR A 56 20.78 -0.45 14.98
CA THR A 56 21.55 -1.42 15.76
C THR A 56 20.83 -2.75 15.73
N ALA A 57 21.54 -3.82 15.42
CA ALA A 57 21.06 -5.20 15.49
C ALA A 57 21.89 -6.01 16.48
N ASP A 58 21.25 -6.61 17.47
CA ASP A 58 21.87 -7.56 18.39
C ASP A 58 21.58 -8.99 17.92
N ILE A 59 22.62 -9.74 17.59
CA ILE A 59 22.52 -11.12 17.09
C ILE A 59 23.13 -12.04 18.15
N SER A 60 22.31 -12.84 18.83
CA SER A 60 22.78 -13.82 19.80
C SER A 60 23.03 -15.17 19.12
N THR A 61 24.23 -15.73 19.28
CA THR A 61 24.61 -17.02 18.67
C THR A 61 25.45 -17.84 19.64
N ASP A 62 25.17 -19.14 19.74
CA ASP A 62 26.01 -20.09 20.46
C ASP A 62 27.11 -20.64 19.52
N GLY A 63 28.11 -19.82 19.16
CA GLY A 63 29.21 -20.28 18.30
C GLY A 63 30.22 -19.21 17.84
N ASN A 64 31.40 -19.67 17.42
CA ASN A 64 32.53 -18.83 16.94
C ASN A 64 32.35 -18.29 15.51
N LEU A 65 31.12 -17.94 15.11
CA LEU A 65 30.80 -17.45 13.75
C LEU A 65 31.57 -16.18 13.37
N PHE A 66 32.03 -15.39 14.35
CA PHE A 66 32.86 -14.20 14.13
C PHE A 66 34.14 -14.49 13.35
N ASN A 67 34.83 -15.58 13.71
CA ASN A 67 36.11 -15.91 13.10
C ASN A 67 35.96 -16.37 11.66
N ASP A 68 34.84 -17.01 11.34
CA ASP A 68 34.52 -17.42 9.97
C ASP A 68 34.04 -16.23 9.14
N PHE A 69 33.24 -15.34 9.71
CA PHE A 69 32.84 -14.08 9.06
C PHE A 69 34.06 -13.19 8.77
N LYS A 70 35.00 -13.10 9.71
CA LYS A 70 36.27 -12.37 9.53
C LYS A 70 37.13 -12.93 8.41
N LYS A 71 37.15 -14.25 8.21
CA LYS A 71 37.85 -14.86 7.07
C LYS A 71 37.17 -14.52 5.75
N LEU A 72 35.83 -14.56 5.70
CA LEU A 72 35.06 -14.21 4.50
C LEU A 72 35.26 -12.76 4.09
N ILE A 73 35.24 -11.82 5.06
CA ILE A 73 35.51 -10.40 4.78
C ILE A 73 36.92 -10.20 4.24
N LYS A 74 37.93 -10.88 4.81
CA LYS A 74 39.31 -10.78 4.30
C LYS A 74 39.44 -11.27 2.85
N VAL A 75 38.74 -12.34 2.49
CA VAL A 75 38.71 -12.83 1.10
C VAL A 75 38.04 -11.80 0.19
N ALA A 76 36.89 -11.25 0.59
CA ALA A 76 36.19 -10.22 -0.18
C ALA A 76 36.99 -8.91 -0.31
N GLN A 77 37.83 -8.59 0.68
CA GLN A 77 38.75 -7.45 0.63
C GLN A 77 39.93 -7.68 -0.33
N GLU A 78 40.49 -8.90 -0.36
CA GLU A 78 41.55 -9.28 -1.30
C GLU A 78 41.06 -9.29 -2.75
N ASP A 79 39.80 -9.68 -2.98
CA ASP A 79 39.14 -9.64 -4.29
C ASP A 79 38.65 -8.24 -4.70
N GLY A 80 38.78 -7.24 -3.81
CA GLY A 80 38.45 -5.84 -4.08
C GLY A 80 36.95 -5.53 -4.12
N GLU A 81 36.10 -6.41 -3.61
CA GLU A 81 34.64 -6.24 -3.61
C GLU A 81 34.15 -5.35 -2.45
N ILE A 82 34.93 -5.25 -1.36
CA ILE A 82 34.54 -4.55 -0.13
C ILE A 82 35.75 -3.80 0.45
N GLU A 83 35.56 -2.54 0.86
CA GLU A 83 36.53 -1.85 1.73
C GLU A 83 36.14 -2.05 3.20
N ALA A 84 36.94 -2.83 3.92
CA ALA A 84 36.76 -3.07 5.35
C ALA A 84 38.08 -2.89 6.11
N ASP A 85 38.02 -2.26 7.29
CA ASP A 85 39.16 -2.10 8.18
C ASP A 85 38.92 -2.83 9.52
N ILE A 86 39.96 -3.49 10.02
CA ILE A 86 39.91 -4.20 11.30
C ILE A 86 40.43 -3.25 12.37
N ILE A 87 39.51 -2.55 13.05
CA ILE A 87 39.84 -1.57 14.07
C ILE A 87 39.87 -2.27 15.44
N GLY A 88 41.00 -2.14 16.16
CA GLY A 88 41.15 -2.70 17.49
C GLY A 88 41.47 -4.19 17.47
N GLY A 89 42.49 -4.61 18.22
CA GLY A 89 42.94 -5.99 18.29
C GLY A 89 41.78 -6.99 18.47
N SER A 90 41.52 -7.73 17.39
CA SER A 90 40.61 -8.87 17.24
C SER A 90 39.09 -8.71 17.29
N ASN A 91 38.49 -7.76 18.03
CA ASN A 91 37.07 -7.89 18.46
C ASN A 91 36.07 -6.93 17.78
N GLU A 92 36.53 -6.07 16.89
CA GLU A 92 35.69 -5.12 16.16
C GLU A 92 36.15 -5.07 14.69
N PHE A 93 35.20 -4.92 13.77
CA PHE A 93 35.52 -4.63 12.37
C PHE A 93 34.56 -3.56 11.83
N VAL A 94 35.07 -2.73 10.92
CA VAL A 94 34.33 -1.67 10.24
C VAL A 94 34.31 -1.98 8.75
N ILE A 95 33.11 -2.13 8.18
CA ILE A 95 32.92 -2.14 6.73
C ILE A 95 32.63 -0.70 6.32
N ALA A 96 33.46 -0.13 5.44
CA ALA A 96 33.42 1.27 5.03
C ALA A 96 32.75 1.48 3.66
N SER A 97 32.62 0.44 2.82
CA SER A 97 31.79 0.51 1.62
C SER A 97 31.45 -0.88 1.06
N VAL A 98 30.22 -1.06 0.60
CA VAL A 98 29.76 -2.24 -0.18
C VAL A 98 29.19 -1.70 -1.48
N GLY A 99 30.03 -1.60 -2.52
CA GLY A 99 29.65 -1.18 -3.87
C GLY A 99 29.24 0.30 -4.04
N GLU A 100 29.23 0.77 -5.30
CA GLU A 100 28.96 2.17 -5.68
C GLU A 100 27.48 2.62 -5.51
N ASP A 101 26.56 1.70 -5.16
CA ASP A 101 25.12 1.95 -5.31
C ASP A 101 24.25 1.72 -4.06
N GLU A 102 24.81 1.45 -2.88
CA GLU A 102 23.99 1.11 -1.71
C GLU A 102 24.02 2.11 -0.56
N LEU A 103 22.88 2.14 0.13
CA LEU A 103 22.45 3.05 1.20
C LEU A 103 23.27 2.91 2.50
N LEU A 104 24.45 2.29 2.46
CA LEU A 104 25.27 1.95 3.63
C LEU A 104 26.59 2.72 3.56
N ASP A 105 26.82 3.60 4.54
CA ASP A 105 28.04 4.40 4.68
C ASP A 105 29.09 3.64 5.49
N ASN A 106 28.67 3.06 6.61
CA ASN A 106 29.51 2.13 7.35
C ASN A 106 28.69 1.15 8.17
N ALA A 107 29.30 0.00 8.45
CA ALA A 107 28.79 -0.98 9.39
C ALA A 107 29.89 -1.36 10.36
N THR A 108 29.66 -1.16 11.65
CA THR A 108 30.55 -1.60 12.71
C THR A 108 29.98 -2.85 13.35
N VAL A 109 30.78 -3.92 13.40
CA VAL A 109 30.42 -5.14 14.12
C VAL A 109 31.34 -5.31 15.32
N SER A 110 30.75 -5.46 16.50
CA SER A 110 31.45 -5.68 17.75
C SER A 110 31.04 -7.01 18.39
N GLU A 111 32.01 -7.75 18.91
CA GLU A 111 31.77 -8.97 19.69
C GLU A 111 31.24 -8.64 21.10
N THR A 112 30.24 -9.38 21.57
CA THR A 112 29.62 -9.24 22.90
C THR A 112 29.59 -10.60 23.61
N GLU A 113 29.36 -10.62 24.92
CA GLU A 113 29.36 -11.86 25.73
C GLU A 113 28.37 -12.94 25.26
N LYS A 114 27.33 -12.58 24.49
CA LYS A 114 26.26 -13.48 24.06
C LYS A 114 26.06 -13.53 22.54
N GLY A 115 26.98 -12.97 21.75
CA GLY A 115 26.86 -12.86 20.30
C GLY A 115 27.52 -11.59 19.75
N TYR A 116 26.89 -10.94 18.78
CA TYR A 116 27.47 -9.81 18.05
C TYR A 116 26.49 -8.65 17.97
N LYS A 117 27.01 -7.43 18.10
CA LYS A 117 26.30 -6.19 17.88
C LYS A 117 26.70 -5.63 16.53
N VAL A 118 25.74 -5.30 15.68
CA VAL A 118 26.01 -4.61 14.42
C VAL A 118 25.34 -3.25 14.43
N ASP A 119 26.17 -2.21 14.38
CA ASP A 119 25.74 -0.83 14.18
C ASP A 119 25.91 -0.48 12.71
N PHE A 120 24.83 -0.11 12.05
CA PHE A 120 24.83 0.31 10.65
C PHE A 120 24.48 1.78 10.55
N ASN A 121 25.25 2.52 9.74
CA ASN A 121 25.01 3.91 9.40
C ASN A 121 24.79 4.04 7.90
N SER A 122 23.67 4.64 7.51
CA SER A 122 23.35 4.82 6.09
C SER A 122 24.06 6.04 5.50
N SER A 123 24.39 5.98 4.21
CA SER A 123 24.82 7.18 3.48
C SER A 123 23.67 8.20 3.42
N LYS A 124 24.01 9.50 3.38
CA LYS A 124 22.98 10.56 3.34
C LYS A 124 22.15 10.39 2.07
N PHE A 125 20.89 9.98 2.21
CA PHE A 125 19.96 9.96 1.10
C PHE A 125 19.25 11.31 1.02
N THR A 126 19.39 11.96 -0.12
CA THR A 126 18.74 13.24 -0.40
C THR A 126 17.35 13.00 -0.97
N VAL A 127 16.32 13.27 -0.18
CA VAL A 127 14.93 13.30 -0.65
C VAL A 127 14.59 14.72 -1.09
N SER A 128 14.27 14.88 -2.37
CA SER A 128 13.74 16.15 -2.86
C SER A 128 12.33 16.40 -2.33
N LEU A 129 12.11 17.59 -1.75
CA LEU A 129 10.81 18.02 -1.23
C LEU A 129 9.68 17.93 -2.26
N GLY A 130 10.00 18.16 -3.54
CA GLY A 130 9.04 18.05 -4.65
C GLY A 130 8.48 16.64 -4.83
N ARG A 131 9.28 15.61 -4.57
CA ARG A 131 8.84 14.21 -4.64
C ARG A 131 7.89 13.85 -3.51
N ILE A 132 8.14 14.38 -2.31
CA ILE A 132 7.26 14.22 -1.14
C ILE A 132 5.89 14.86 -1.43
N ILE A 133 5.88 16.08 -1.96
CA ILE A 133 4.65 16.78 -2.32
C ILE A 133 3.88 16.00 -3.40
N TYR A 134 4.58 15.47 -4.41
CA TYR A 134 3.97 14.62 -5.43
C TYR A 134 3.33 13.35 -4.83
N GLY A 135 4.04 12.64 -3.95
CA GLY A 135 3.53 11.44 -3.26
C GLY A 135 2.30 11.75 -2.39
N LEU A 136 2.33 12.85 -1.64
CA LEU A 136 1.20 13.31 -0.83
C LEU A 136 -0.01 13.71 -1.68
N ALA A 137 0.22 14.42 -2.80
CA ALA A 137 -0.84 14.80 -3.73
C ALA A 137 -1.48 13.58 -4.43
N ALA A 138 -0.67 12.61 -4.87
CA ALA A 138 -1.15 11.35 -5.43
C ALA A 138 -2.00 10.57 -4.40
N THR A 139 -1.52 10.49 -3.16
CA THR A 139 -2.24 9.86 -2.04
C THR A 139 -3.56 10.55 -1.76
N LEU A 140 -3.61 11.89 -1.79
CA LEU A 140 -4.84 12.65 -1.59
C LEU A 140 -5.88 12.33 -2.68
N ALA A 141 -5.46 12.32 -3.95
CA ALA A 141 -6.33 11.94 -5.07
C ALA A 141 -6.86 10.50 -4.91
N TYR A 142 -6.01 9.57 -4.48
CA TYR A 142 -6.40 8.19 -4.21
C TYR A 142 -7.41 8.08 -3.06
N VAL A 143 -7.21 8.80 -1.95
CA VAL A 143 -8.17 8.84 -0.83
C VAL A 143 -9.53 9.38 -1.26
N VAL A 144 -9.57 10.45 -2.07
CA VAL A 144 -10.83 10.98 -2.62
C VAL A 144 -11.55 9.91 -3.45
N CYS A 145 -10.82 9.17 -4.28
CA CYS A 145 -11.41 8.07 -5.05
C CYS A 145 -11.93 6.93 -4.17
N ILE A 146 -11.23 6.56 -3.09
CA ILE A 146 -11.74 5.58 -2.12
C ILE A 146 -13.04 6.07 -1.46
N ILE A 147 -13.13 7.36 -1.12
CA ILE A 147 -14.37 7.91 -0.54
C ILE A 147 -15.52 7.78 -1.54
N VAL A 148 -15.29 8.09 -2.82
CA VAL A 148 -16.31 7.94 -3.87
C VAL A 148 -16.74 6.48 -4.05
N THR A 149 -15.79 5.53 -4.10
CA THR A 149 -16.11 4.10 -4.25
C THR A 149 -16.91 3.57 -3.06
N LEU A 150 -16.51 3.93 -1.82
CA LEU A 150 -17.25 3.57 -0.62
C LEU A 150 -18.63 4.21 -0.57
N PHE A 151 -18.80 5.42 -1.11
CA PHE A 151 -20.10 6.08 -1.20
C PHE A 151 -21.03 5.35 -2.18
N MET A 152 -20.52 4.92 -3.34
CA MET A 152 -21.28 4.09 -4.28
C MET A 152 -21.63 2.72 -3.69
N LEU A 153 -20.69 2.10 -2.97
CA LEU A 153 -20.91 0.84 -2.24
C LEU A 153 -21.99 0.99 -1.16
N ARG A 154 -21.99 2.10 -0.43
CA ARG A 154 -23.03 2.41 0.57
C ARG A 154 -24.41 2.49 -0.08
N TYR A 155 -24.53 3.12 -1.26
CA TYR A 155 -25.80 3.16 -1.98
C TYR A 155 -26.24 1.78 -2.47
N LEU A 156 -25.32 0.94 -2.94
CA LEU A 156 -25.62 -0.44 -3.29
C LEU A 156 -26.20 -1.20 -2.09
N PHE A 157 -25.55 -1.12 -0.93
CA PHE A 157 -26.05 -1.75 0.30
C PHE A 157 -27.39 -1.19 0.77
N LYS A 158 -27.61 0.12 0.60
CA LYS A 158 -28.91 0.75 0.89
C LYS A 158 -30.02 0.26 -0.04
N SER A 159 -29.73 -0.03 -1.31
CA SER A 159 -30.69 -0.67 -2.20
C SER A 159 -30.97 -2.10 -1.75
N LEU A 160 -29.93 -2.89 -1.45
CA LEU A 160 -30.07 -4.26 -0.95
C LEU A 160 -30.86 -4.37 0.36
N GLU A 161 -30.82 -3.36 1.24
CA GLU A 161 -31.61 -3.32 2.48
C GLU A 161 -33.13 -3.24 2.21
N LYS A 162 -33.54 -2.66 1.09
CA LYS A 162 -34.94 -2.35 0.77
C LYS A 162 -35.55 -3.27 -0.29
N CYS A 163 -34.76 -4.14 -0.89
CA CYS A 163 -35.20 -4.91 -2.05
C CYS A 163 -36.03 -6.13 -1.64
N GLU A 164 -37.13 -6.34 -2.35
CA GLU A 164 -37.96 -7.53 -2.23
C GLU A 164 -37.41 -8.69 -3.09
N THR A 165 -36.64 -8.36 -4.13
CA THR A 165 -35.90 -9.32 -4.97
C THR A 165 -34.50 -8.78 -5.31
N PRO A 166 -33.50 -9.64 -5.54
CA PRO A 166 -32.16 -9.21 -5.94
C PRO A 166 -32.11 -8.64 -7.39
N PHE A 167 -33.22 -8.71 -8.13
CA PHE A 167 -33.32 -8.31 -9.53
C PHE A 167 -33.94 -6.91 -9.71
N CYS A 168 -34.02 -6.10 -8.65
CA CYS A 168 -34.49 -4.72 -8.78
C CYS A 168 -33.51 -3.90 -9.64
N ASP A 169 -34.06 -3.11 -10.57
CA ASP A 169 -33.30 -2.18 -11.42
C ASP A 169 -32.39 -1.25 -10.61
N ASP A 170 -32.86 -0.83 -9.43
CA ASP A 170 -32.08 -0.03 -8.49
C ASP A 170 -30.80 -0.73 -8.03
N VAL A 171 -30.83 -2.03 -7.74
CA VAL A 171 -29.64 -2.80 -7.33
C VAL A 171 -28.68 -2.93 -8.49
N ILE A 172 -29.18 -3.27 -9.67
CA ILE A 172 -28.39 -3.43 -10.89
C ILE A 172 -27.68 -2.11 -11.24
N GLY A 173 -28.42 -0.99 -11.23
CA GLY A 173 -27.88 0.34 -11.49
C GLY A 173 -26.80 0.75 -10.49
N ARG A 174 -27.04 0.51 -9.18
CA ARG A 174 -26.03 0.81 -8.15
C ARG A 174 -24.81 -0.10 -8.24
N MET A 175 -24.98 -1.36 -8.64
CA MET A 175 -23.88 -2.31 -8.81
C MET A 175 -22.99 -1.91 -9.99
N LYS A 176 -23.58 -1.47 -11.12
CA LYS A 176 -22.83 -0.90 -12.25
C LYS A 176 -22.05 0.35 -11.84
N ASN A 177 -22.68 1.29 -11.13
CA ASN A 177 -22.01 2.51 -10.66
C ASN A 177 -20.84 2.20 -9.70
N PHE A 178 -21.02 1.21 -8.82
CA PHE A 178 -19.93 0.73 -7.97
C PHE A 178 -18.79 0.13 -8.81
N GLY A 179 -19.08 -0.74 -9.79
CA GLY A 179 -18.09 -1.28 -10.72
C GLY A 179 -17.30 -0.20 -11.47
N PHE A 180 -17.98 0.82 -12.02
CA PHE A 180 -17.31 1.95 -12.68
C PHE A 180 -16.43 2.76 -11.73
N SER A 181 -16.85 2.93 -10.48
CA SER A 181 -16.05 3.68 -9.49
C SER A 181 -14.72 3.02 -9.16
N LEU A 182 -14.60 1.70 -9.34
CA LEU A 182 -13.37 0.95 -9.09
C LEU A 182 -12.32 1.12 -10.20
N ILE A 183 -12.68 1.63 -11.38
CA ILE A 183 -11.72 1.81 -12.48
C ILE A 183 -10.67 2.89 -12.14
N PRO A 184 -11.05 4.14 -11.73
CA PRO A 184 -10.08 5.13 -11.27
C PRO A 184 -9.27 4.67 -10.06
N PHE A 185 -9.85 3.83 -9.20
CA PHE A 185 -9.17 3.29 -8.02
C PHE A 185 -7.92 2.48 -8.39
N VAL A 186 -8.02 1.58 -9.37
CA VAL A 186 -6.89 0.75 -9.82
C VAL A 186 -5.77 1.61 -10.41
N VAL A 187 -6.14 2.60 -11.23
CA VAL A 187 -5.16 3.49 -11.88
C VAL A 187 -4.45 4.36 -10.84
N LEU A 188 -5.19 4.97 -9.91
CA LEU A 188 -4.60 5.85 -8.89
C LEU A 188 -3.78 5.09 -7.85
N LYS A 189 -4.09 3.81 -7.58
CA LYS A 189 -3.24 2.95 -6.76
C LYS A 189 -1.86 2.81 -7.40
N GLY A 190 -1.79 2.44 -8.68
CA GLY A 190 -0.51 2.31 -9.40
C GLY A 190 0.30 3.60 -9.40
N ILE A 191 -0.35 4.76 -9.60
CA ILE A 191 0.31 6.07 -9.53
C ILE A 191 0.84 6.35 -8.12
N THR A 192 0.06 6.05 -7.08
CA THR A 192 0.45 6.29 -5.68
C THR A 192 1.62 5.40 -5.28
N ASP A 193 1.57 4.11 -5.62
CA ASP A 193 2.66 3.16 -5.35
C ASP A 193 3.95 3.59 -6.06
N SER A 194 3.86 4.06 -7.31
CA SER A 194 4.98 4.63 -8.07
C SER A 194 5.56 5.89 -7.44
N ALA A 195 4.70 6.79 -6.97
CA ALA A 195 5.11 8.05 -6.34
C ALA A 195 5.91 7.81 -5.05
N TRP A 196 5.49 6.83 -4.24
CA TRP A 196 6.22 6.47 -3.02
C TRP A 196 7.45 5.61 -3.29
N GLY A 197 7.40 4.70 -4.27
CA GLY A 197 8.56 3.89 -4.66
C GLY A 197 9.71 4.73 -5.21
N SER A 198 9.40 5.82 -5.92
CA SER A 198 10.41 6.75 -6.46
C SER A 198 10.90 7.80 -5.45
N MET A 199 10.29 7.90 -4.26
CA MET A 199 10.71 8.84 -3.22
C MET A 199 12.14 8.57 -2.74
N PHE A 200 12.49 7.29 -2.60
CA PHE A 200 13.80 6.84 -2.09
C PHE A 200 14.78 6.38 -3.17
N SER A 201 14.43 6.54 -4.46
CA SER A 201 15.32 6.18 -5.56
C SER A 201 16.17 7.37 -6.00
N LYS A 202 17.42 7.16 -6.44
CA LYS A 202 18.24 8.22 -7.06
C LYS A 202 17.53 8.82 -8.28
N ASN A 203 16.92 7.98 -9.12
CA ASN A 203 16.21 8.37 -10.33
C ASN A 203 14.69 8.32 -10.15
N PHE A 204 13.96 9.25 -10.78
CA PHE A 204 12.51 9.16 -10.83
C PHE A 204 12.11 8.07 -11.84
N ASN A 205 11.81 6.88 -11.32
CA ASN A 205 11.31 5.78 -12.11
C ASN A 205 9.79 5.68 -11.90
N PHE A 206 9.03 5.92 -12.95
CA PHE A 206 7.60 5.66 -12.95
C PHE A 206 7.36 4.19 -13.31
N ASP A 207 7.24 3.35 -12.30
CA ASP A 207 6.75 1.98 -12.47
C ASP A 207 5.24 1.93 -12.23
N PHE A 208 4.48 1.42 -13.20
CA PHE A 208 3.02 1.37 -13.13
C PHE A 208 2.57 -0.08 -13.01
N ASN A 209 2.29 -0.49 -11.78
CA ASN A 209 1.77 -1.82 -11.49
C ASN A 209 0.23 -1.78 -11.39
N ILE A 210 -0.43 -2.66 -12.13
CA ILE A 210 -1.88 -2.86 -12.07
C ILE A 210 -2.16 -4.13 -11.25
N ASP A 211 -2.93 -3.97 -10.17
CA ASP A 211 -3.44 -5.12 -9.41
C ASP A 211 -4.51 -5.87 -10.22
N LEU A 212 -4.09 -6.95 -10.88
CA LEU A 212 -4.96 -7.81 -11.67
C LEU A 212 -6.10 -8.41 -10.83
N THR A 213 -5.89 -8.60 -9.52
CA THR A 213 -6.92 -9.14 -8.63
C THR A 213 -8.13 -8.21 -8.57
N VAL A 214 -7.88 -6.90 -8.45
CA VAL A 214 -8.95 -5.89 -8.45
C VAL A 214 -9.59 -5.78 -9.83
N VAL A 215 -8.81 -5.88 -10.91
CA VAL A 215 -9.34 -5.89 -12.28
C VAL A 215 -10.32 -7.05 -12.50
N PHE A 216 -9.97 -8.26 -12.08
CA PHE A 216 -10.88 -9.41 -12.14
C PHE A 216 -12.12 -9.18 -11.27
N GLY A 217 -11.98 -8.58 -10.09
CA GLY A 217 -13.11 -8.19 -9.25
C GLY A 217 -14.10 -7.25 -9.96
N ILE A 218 -13.59 -6.25 -10.69
CA ILE A 218 -14.41 -5.33 -11.50
C ILE A 218 -15.18 -6.09 -12.58
N LEU A 219 -14.52 -6.99 -13.31
CA LEU A 219 -15.16 -7.80 -14.36
C LEU A 219 -16.26 -8.70 -13.79
N ILE A 220 -16.02 -9.32 -12.63
CA ILE A 220 -17.01 -10.15 -11.94
C ILE A 220 -18.23 -9.31 -11.54
N ILE A 221 -18.03 -8.11 -10.99
CA ILE A 221 -19.13 -7.20 -10.64
C ILE A 221 -19.97 -6.84 -11.87
N PHE A 222 -19.33 -6.55 -13.01
CA PHE A 222 -20.05 -6.29 -14.26
C PHE A 222 -20.79 -7.52 -14.78
N MET A 223 -20.17 -8.70 -14.70
CA MET A 223 -20.81 -9.96 -15.09
C MET A 223 -22.07 -10.23 -14.24
N LEU A 224 -21.97 -10.08 -12.92
CA LEU A 224 -23.11 -10.19 -12.01
C LEU A 224 -24.19 -9.15 -12.35
N ALA A 225 -23.81 -7.92 -12.71
CA ALA A 225 -24.76 -6.88 -13.08
C ALA A 225 -25.53 -7.23 -14.35
N MET A 226 -24.86 -7.85 -15.31
CA MET A 226 -25.50 -8.36 -16.53
C MET A 226 -26.42 -9.55 -16.24
N ILE A 227 -25.98 -10.51 -15.42
CA ILE A 227 -26.81 -11.66 -15.02
C ILE A 227 -28.06 -11.20 -14.29
N PHE A 228 -27.95 -10.26 -13.35
CA PHE A 228 -29.11 -9.72 -12.64
C PHE A 228 -30.02 -8.90 -13.57
N SER A 229 -29.44 -8.14 -14.51
CA SER A 229 -30.23 -7.43 -15.53
C SER A 229 -31.05 -8.39 -16.39
N TYR A 230 -30.46 -9.51 -16.82
CA TYR A 230 -31.17 -10.52 -17.59
C TYR A 230 -32.24 -11.24 -16.74
N GLY A 231 -31.94 -11.53 -15.47
CA GLY A 231 -32.92 -12.09 -14.54
C GLY A 231 -34.12 -11.18 -14.31
N ALA A 232 -33.91 -9.86 -14.23
CA ALA A 232 -34.99 -8.87 -14.13
C ALA A 232 -35.90 -8.87 -15.37
N GLU A 233 -35.30 -9.01 -16.56
CA GLU A 233 -36.04 -9.11 -17.82
C GLU A 233 -36.90 -10.37 -17.88
N LEU A 234 -36.38 -11.51 -17.45
CA LEU A 234 -37.14 -12.77 -17.39
C LEU A 234 -38.32 -12.71 -16.40
N GLN A 235 -38.15 -12.04 -15.25
CA GLN A 235 -39.23 -11.84 -14.28
C GLN A 235 -40.34 -11.00 -14.90
N LYS A 236 -39.99 -9.91 -15.59
CA LYS A 236 -40.95 -9.06 -16.27
C LYS A 236 -41.74 -9.79 -17.34
N GLN A 237 -41.06 -10.60 -18.17
CA GLN A 237 -41.73 -11.39 -19.21
C GLN A 237 -42.66 -12.45 -18.61
N SER A 238 -42.30 -13.07 -17.49
CA SER A 238 -43.14 -14.05 -16.81
C SER A 238 -44.41 -13.41 -16.25
N ASP A 239 -44.29 -12.24 -15.60
CA ASP A 239 -45.41 -11.49 -15.03
C ASP A 239 -46.36 -10.94 -16.12
N GLU A 240 -45.86 -10.61 -17.31
CA GLU A 240 -46.68 -10.16 -18.45
C GLU A 240 -47.43 -11.30 -19.18
N THR A 241 -47.07 -12.57 -18.92
CA THR A 241 -47.70 -13.75 -19.55
C THR A 241 -48.80 -14.42 -18.70
N LEU A 242 -49.05 -13.92 -17.48
CA LEU A 242 -50.09 -14.36 -16.56
C LEU A 242 -51.31 -13.42 -16.57
#